data_AF-A0A3A2ZDA6-F1
#
_entry.id   AF-A0A3A2ZDA6-F1
#
_cell.length_a   1.000
_cell.length_b   1.000
_cell.length_c   1.000
_cell.angle_alpha   90.00
_cell.angle_beta   90.00
_cell.angle_gamma   90.00
#
_symmetry.space_group_name_H-M   'P 1'
#
loop_
_entity.id
_entity.type
_entity.pdbx_description
1 polymer ?
#
loop_
_entity_poly.entity_id
_entity_poly.type
_entity_poly.pdbx_seq_one_letter_code
_entity_poly.pdbx_strand_id
1 'polypeptide(L)'
;TFEGNLTTKPINGAIFIFNPRTGQLFLKIIHTSVWAGQKRLGQLAKWKTAEEVAALIRSLPVEEQPKQLIVTRKGLLDPLEVHLLDFPNISIRASELQLPFQAAMKVEKLADMILRATEPQMVLFNLYDEWLKSISPYTAFSRLILILRALHVNIDKAKIILRPEKSVITQEHHIWPTLSDEDWIKVEVQLRDLILNDYGKKNNVNVQSLTSSEVRDIILGMEISAPSLQRQQAAEIEKQQEEQKQLTAVTTKTQNVRGEDIIVTTTSQYEQQSFASKTEWRPRAIATSSLRTRANNIYVSSDDIQEEGYTYIMPKNILKRFITISDLRVQVAGYLYGRSPPDNDQVKEVRTIVMIPQVGNTRDVQLPQQLPQHDYLNGLEPLGVIHTISGNEPPYMTPADVTQHARLMNAHPSWDKKTVTMTVSFIPGSVSLAAWGLTPQGYKWGAENRDTASDQPQGFSTNMGEKCQLLLSDKIRGYFLVPEDNVWNYSFMGSSFGSVEKRPVYVKIDTPLRFYDDQHRPLHFQNFAELEDIWVDRSDNFA
;
A
#
# COMPACT_ATOMS: atom_id res chain seq x y z
N THR A 1 -52.08 -17.29 4.05
CA THR A 1 -52.88 -18.51 4.24
C THR A 1 -54.19 -18.33 3.51
N PHE A 2 -55.00 -19.38 3.37
CA PHE A 2 -56.34 -19.30 2.80
C PHE A 2 -57.24 -18.28 3.54
N GLU A 3 -56.90 -17.96 4.79
CA GLU A 3 -57.55 -16.99 5.67
C GLU A 3 -57.02 -15.55 5.54
N GLY A 4 -56.13 -15.26 4.57
CA GLY A 4 -55.57 -13.92 4.36
C GLY A 4 -54.37 -13.54 5.24
N ASN A 5 -53.93 -14.39 6.17
CA ASN A 5 -52.76 -14.12 7.00
C ASN A 5 -51.44 -14.29 6.23
N LEU A 6 -50.50 -13.34 6.37
CA LEU A 6 -49.15 -13.48 5.84
C LEU A 6 -48.34 -14.46 6.69
N THR A 7 -47.97 -15.60 6.11
CA THR A 7 -47.10 -16.61 6.75
C THR A 7 -45.83 -16.79 5.94
N THR A 8 -44.68 -16.71 6.59
CA THR A 8 -43.38 -16.93 5.96
C THR A 8 -43.00 -18.42 6.00
N LYS A 9 -42.50 -18.95 4.87
CA LYS A 9 -41.89 -20.29 4.82
C LYS A 9 -40.39 -20.13 4.58
N PRO A 10 -39.53 -20.80 5.35
CA PRO A 10 -38.10 -20.77 5.10
C PRO A 10 -37.78 -21.49 3.79
N ILE A 11 -36.80 -20.96 3.06
CA ILE A 11 -36.20 -21.59 1.88
C ILE A 11 -34.76 -21.98 2.19
N ASN A 12 -34.10 -22.66 1.25
CA ASN A 12 -32.68 -22.95 1.39
C ASN A 12 -31.88 -21.66 1.56
N GLY A 13 -30.93 -21.68 2.49
CA GLY A 13 -29.98 -20.61 2.72
C GLY A 13 -28.56 -21.05 2.40
N ALA A 14 -27.61 -20.12 2.53
CA ALA A 14 -26.20 -20.46 2.47
C ALA A 14 -25.39 -19.60 3.42
N ILE A 15 -24.31 -20.18 3.96
CA ILE A 15 -23.26 -19.46 4.66
C ILE A 15 -22.16 -19.20 3.65
N PHE A 16 -21.72 -17.94 3.60
CA PHE A 16 -20.73 -17.46 2.65
C PHE A 16 -19.42 -17.19 3.39
N ILE A 17 -18.43 -18.06 3.21
CA ILE A 17 -17.11 -17.95 3.84
C ILE A 17 -16.09 -17.77 2.73
N PHE A 18 -15.46 -16.60 2.69
CA PHE A 18 -14.67 -16.18 1.53
C PHE A 18 -13.26 -15.76 1.94
N ASN A 19 -12.27 -16.30 1.24
CA ASN A 19 -10.88 -15.89 1.36
C ASN A 19 -10.56 -14.83 0.29
N PRO A 20 -10.42 -13.54 0.66
CA PRO A 20 -10.19 -12.45 -0.30
C PRO A 20 -8.77 -12.47 -0.91
N ARG A 21 -7.86 -13.31 -0.43
CA ARG A 21 -6.53 -13.46 -1.03
C ARG A 21 -6.54 -14.43 -2.20
N THR A 22 -7.24 -15.56 -2.05
CA THR A 22 -7.22 -16.64 -3.04
C THR A 22 -8.44 -16.64 -3.95
N GLY A 23 -9.52 -15.96 -3.56
CA GLY A 23 -10.80 -16.04 -4.25
C GLY A 23 -11.64 -17.24 -3.83
N GLN A 24 -11.12 -18.11 -2.95
CA GLN A 24 -11.81 -19.32 -2.54
C GLN A 24 -13.06 -18.98 -1.70
N LEU A 25 -14.19 -19.52 -2.13
CA LEU A 25 -15.47 -19.43 -1.45
C LEU A 25 -15.86 -20.84 -0.98
N PHE A 26 -16.02 -20.97 0.33
CA PHE A 26 -16.70 -22.10 0.96
C PHE A 26 -18.16 -21.71 1.12
N LEU A 27 -19.01 -22.25 0.26
CA LEU A 27 -20.45 -22.00 0.25
C LEU A 27 -21.15 -23.17 0.92
N LYS A 28 -21.49 -23.02 2.21
CA LYS A 28 -22.23 -24.05 2.94
C LYS A 28 -23.72 -23.85 2.74
N ILE A 29 -24.35 -24.76 2.01
CA ILE A 29 -25.80 -24.74 1.78
C ILE A 29 -26.51 -25.26 3.04
N ILE A 30 -27.48 -24.48 3.52
CA ILE A 30 -28.35 -24.82 4.64
C ILE A 30 -29.73 -25.15 4.09
N HIS A 31 -30.03 -26.45 4.03
CA HIS A 31 -31.30 -26.95 3.53
C HIS A 31 -32.46 -26.63 4.49
N THR A 32 -33.68 -26.49 3.97
CA THR A 32 -34.89 -26.19 4.74
C THR A 32 -35.16 -27.14 5.91
N SER A 33 -34.68 -28.39 5.85
CA SER A 33 -34.81 -29.39 6.91
C SER A 33 -34.19 -28.95 8.23
N VAL A 34 -33.15 -28.09 8.22
CA VAL A 34 -32.51 -27.56 9.43
C VAL A 34 -33.46 -26.69 10.25
N TRP A 35 -34.46 -26.08 9.60
CA TRP A 35 -35.44 -25.20 10.23
C TRP A 35 -36.69 -25.95 10.71
N ALA A 36 -36.84 -27.24 10.38
CA ALA A 36 -38.02 -28.01 10.68
C ALA A 36 -38.22 -28.17 12.20
N GLY A 37 -39.41 -27.82 12.69
CA GLY A 37 -39.76 -27.92 14.12
C GLY A 37 -39.10 -26.88 15.03
N GLN A 38 -38.30 -25.95 14.48
CA GLN A 38 -37.57 -24.97 15.27
C GLN A 38 -38.34 -23.65 15.44
N LYS A 39 -38.16 -22.99 16.60
CA LYS A 39 -38.69 -21.66 16.88
C LYS A 39 -37.55 -20.64 16.94
N ARG A 40 -37.86 -19.35 16.80
CA ARG A 40 -36.87 -18.24 16.83
C ARG A 40 -35.76 -18.40 15.79
N LEU A 41 -36.14 -18.69 14.54
CA LEU A 41 -35.22 -18.97 13.43
C LEU A 41 -34.14 -17.91 13.21
N GLY A 42 -34.43 -16.62 13.49
CA GLY A 42 -33.44 -15.55 13.35
C GLY A 42 -32.26 -15.65 14.33
N GLN A 43 -32.49 -16.15 15.56
CA GLN A 43 -31.41 -16.43 16.50
C GLN A 43 -30.71 -17.73 16.10
N LEU A 44 -31.48 -18.79 15.82
CA LEU A 44 -30.94 -20.08 15.41
C LEU A 44 -30.02 -19.97 14.19
N ALA A 45 -30.35 -19.13 13.20
CA ALA A 45 -29.53 -18.94 12.02
C ALA A 45 -28.11 -18.43 12.35
N LYS A 46 -27.96 -17.56 13.36
CA LYS A 46 -26.65 -17.04 13.79
C LYS A 46 -25.82 -18.13 14.47
N TRP A 47 -26.43 -18.88 15.37
CA TRP A 47 -25.78 -19.99 16.07
C TRP A 47 -25.41 -21.12 15.11
N LYS A 48 -26.32 -21.49 14.21
CA LYS A 48 -26.04 -22.48 13.17
C LYS A 48 -24.93 -22.02 12.23
N THR A 49 -24.87 -20.72 11.92
CA THR A 49 -23.75 -20.16 11.14
C THR A 49 -22.42 -20.34 11.87
N ALA A 50 -22.35 -20.00 13.16
CA ALA A 50 -21.13 -20.14 13.96
C ALA A 50 -20.69 -21.60 14.11
N GLU A 51 -21.65 -22.52 14.31
CA GLU A 51 -21.40 -23.97 14.38
C GLU A 51 -20.75 -24.49 13.09
N GLU A 52 -21.32 -24.18 11.92
CA GLU A 52 -20.81 -24.65 10.63
C GLU A 52 -19.46 -24.01 10.27
N VAL A 53 -19.25 -22.74 10.65
CA VAL A 53 -17.95 -22.07 10.49
C VAL A 53 -16.88 -22.75 11.35
N ALA A 54 -17.19 -23.05 12.62
CA ALA A 54 -16.27 -23.76 13.50
C ALA A 54 -16.00 -25.20 13.02
N ALA A 55 -17.01 -25.89 12.50
CA ALA A 55 -16.86 -27.21 11.90
C ALA A 55 -15.94 -27.18 10.67
N LEU A 56 -16.07 -26.17 9.81
CA LEU A 56 -15.15 -25.97 8.68
C LEU A 56 -13.71 -25.72 9.17
N ILE A 57 -13.51 -24.85 10.15
CA ILE A 57 -12.15 -24.58 10.68
C ILE A 57 -11.54 -25.86 11.27
N ARG A 58 -12.32 -26.67 11.98
CA ARG A 58 -11.88 -27.99 12.50
C ARG A 58 -11.49 -28.98 11.39
N SER A 59 -12.10 -28.88 10.21
CA SER A 59 -11.79 -29.78 9.10
C SER A 59 -10.55 -29.36 8.30
N LEU A 60 -10.04 -28.14 8.50
CA LEU A 60 -8.86 -27.64 7.82
C LEU A 60 -7.59 -28.04 8.59
N PRO A 61 -6.49 -28.41 7.87
CA PRO A 61 -5.17 -28.53 8.47
C PRO A 61 -4.77 -27.26 9.21
N VAL A 62 -3.94 -27.38 10.25
CA VAL A 62 -3.55 -26.24 11.10
C VAL A 62 -2.87 -25.12 10.30
N GLU A 63 -2.18 -25.47 9.22
CA GLU A 63 -1.52 -24.57 8.28
C GLU A 63 -2.50 -23.74 7.45
N GLU A 64 -3.69 -24.26 7.19
CA GLU A 64 -4.76 -23.62 6.41
C GLU A 64 -5.78 -22.88 7.29
N GLN A 65 -5.73 -23.05 8.61
CA GLN A 65 -6.64 -22.38 9.52
C GLN A 65 -6.46 -20.84 9.48
N PRO A 66 -7.55 -20.08 9.48
CA PRO A 66 -7.48 -18.63 9.36
C PRO A 66 -6.96 -18.01 10.66
N LYS A 67 -6.00 -17.07 10.56
CA LYS A 67 -5.57 -16.27 11.71
C LYS A 67 -6.60 -15.23 12.15
N GLN A 68 -7.41 -14.76 11.21
CA GLN A 68 -8.42 -13.73 11.45
C GLN A 68 -9.72 -14.08 10.75
N LEU A 69 -10.83 -13.91 11.46
CA LEU A 69 -12.17 -14.10 10.94
C LEU A 69 -12.93 -12.77 11.01
N ILE A 70 -13.33 -12.26 9.85
CA ILE A 70 -14.04 -10.98 9.73
C ILE A 70 -15.51 -11.24 9.48
N VAL A 71 -16.38 -10.78 10.38
CA VAL A 71 -17.83 -10.88 10.25
C VAL A 71 -18.43 -9.61 9.65
N THR A 72 -19.37 -9.77 8.73
CA THR A 72 -20.09 -8.64 8.11
C THR A 72 -21.22 -8.09 8.96
N ARG A 73 -21.69 -8.87 9.96
CA ARG A 73 -22.78 -8.49 10.87
C ARG A 73 -22.34 -8.68 12.31
N LYS A 74 -22.43 -7.63 13.12
CA LYS A 74 -22.03 -7.65 14.55
C LYS A 74 -22.71 -8.75 15.36
N GLY A 75 -23.95 -9.12 15.03
CA GLY A 75 -24.69 -10.17 15.72
C GLY A 75 -24.16 -11.60 15.53
N LEU A 76 -23.07 -11.80 14.78
CA LEU A 76 -22.35 -13.08 14.68
C LEU A 76 -21.14 -13.18 15.62
N LEU A 77 -20.72 -12.08 16.26
CA LEU A 77 -19.56 -12.05 17.16
C LEU A 77 -19.73 -13.06 18.31
N ASP A 78 -20.75 -12.87 19.16
CA ASP A 78 -20.92 -13.71 20.35
C ASP A 78 -21.05 -15.21 20.02
N PRO A 79 -21.87 -15.64 19.02
CA PRO A 79 -21.94 -17.05 18.66
C PRO A 79 -20.59 -17.61 18.17
N LEU A 80 -19.81 -16.85 17.41
CA LEU A 80 -18.50 -17.31 16.93
C LEU A 80 -17.47 -17.36 18.05
N GLU A 81 -17.47 -16.41 18.98
CA GLU A 81 -16.59 -16.44 20.16
C GLU A 81 -16.84 -17.70 21.00
N VAL A 82 -18.11 -18.07 21.20
CA VAL A 82 -18.47 -19.29 21.94
C VAL A 82 -18.05 -20.56 21.19
N HIS A 83 -18.28 -20.64 19.88
CA HIS A 83 -17.96 -21.85 19.10
C HIS A 83 -16.47 -22.02 18.78
N LEU A 84 -15.67 -20.95 18.90
CA LEU A 84 -14.24 -20.94 18.59
C LEU A 84 -13.34 -20.87 19.84
N LEU A 85 -13.86 -21.17 21.04
CA LEU A 85 -13.05 -21.25 22.27
C LEU A 85 -11.87 -22.23 22.16
N ASP A 86 -12.02 -23.29 21.36
CA ASP A 86 -10.95 -24.27 21.07
C ASP A 86 -9.81 -23.68 20.21
N PHE A 87 -9.99 -22.48 19.65
CA PHE A 87 -9.09 -21.83 18.69
C PHE A 87 -8.61 -20.45 19.19
N PRO A 88 -7.80 -20.40 20.27
CA PRO A 88 -7.41 -19.13 20.91
C PRO A 88 -6.58 -18.19 20.02
N ASN A 89 -5.98 -18.71 18.95
CA ASN A 89 -5.15 -17.94 18.02
C ASN A 89 -5.94 -17.26 16.89
N ILE A 90 -7.24 -17.53 16.78
CA ILE A 90 -8.09 -16.96 15.72
C ILE A 90 -8.76 -15.70 16.25
N SER A 91 -8.36 -14.54 15.74
CA SER A 91 -8.99 -13.27 16.14
C SER A 91 -10.29 -13.05 15.36
N ILE A 92 -11.39 -12.80 16.06
CA ILE A 92 -12.68 -12.47 15.45
C ILE A 92 -12.86 -10.95 15.44
N ARG A 93 -13.23 -10.38 14.28
CA ARG A 93 -13.42 -8.92 14.11
C ARG A 93 -14.70 -8.64 13.34
N ALA A 94 -15.38 -7.53 13.66
CA ALA A 94 -16.49 -7.03 12.85
C ALA A 94 -15.99 -6.06 11.78
N SER A 95 -16.55 -6.16 10.58
CA SER A 95 -16.36 -5.18 9.52
C SER A 95 -17.20 -3.93 9.78
N GLU A 96 -16.59 -2.75 9.66
CA GLU A 96 -17.30 -1.48 9.60
C GLU A 96 -17.85 -1.20 8.19
N LEU A 97 -17.29 -1.87 7.18
CA LEU A 97 -17.73 -1.78 5.79
C LEU A 97 -18.97 -2.66 5.56
N GLN A 98 -19.99 -2.10 4.90
CA GLN A 98 -21.17 -2.85 4.46
C GLN A 98 -20.94 -3.51 3.09
N LEU A 99 -20.11 -4.55 3.07
CA LEU A 99 -19.74 -5.25 1.84
C LEU A 99 -20.96 -5.97 1.20
N PRO A 100 -21.07 -5.95 -0.14
CA PRO A 100 -22.28 -6.38 -0.84
C PRO A 100 -22.34 -7.90 -1.10
N PHE A 101 -21.79 -8.74 -0.22
CA PHE A 101 -21.73 -10.19 -0.44
C PHE A 101 -23.10 -10.87 -0.58
N GLN A 102 -24.15 -10.28 -0.02
CA GLN A 102 -25.52 -10.74 -0.25
C GLN A 102 -25.93 -10.71 -1.73
N ALA A 103 -25.32 -9.84 -2.55
CA ALA A 103 -25.58 -9.78 -3.98
C ALA A 103 -24.97 -10.96 -4.74
N ALA A 104 -24.09 -11.77 -4.13
CA ALA A 104 -23.61 -13.01 -4.73
C ALA A 104 -24.77 -13.99 -4.98
N MET A 105 -25.83 -13.93 -4.16
CA MET A 105 -27.07 -14.69 -4.37
C MET A 105 -27.84 -14.28 -5.63
N LYS A 106 -27.47 -13.17 -6.28
CA LYS A 106 -28.05 -12.74 -7.57
C LYS A 106 -27.32 -13.34 -8.77
N VAL A 107 -26.21 -14.05 -8.54
CA VAL A 107 -25.47 -14.78 -9.56
C VAL A 107 -26.15 -16.13 -9.78
N GLU A 108 -26.68 -16.36 -10.98
CA GLU A 108 -27.52 -17.52 -11.32
C GLU A 108 -26.88 -18.85 -10.95
N LYS A 109 -25.59 -19.04 -11.28
CA LYS A 109 -24.84 -20.27 -10.94
C LYS A 109 -24.85 -20.60 -9.45
N LEU A 110 -24.70 -19.59 -8.58
CA LEU A 110 -24.73 -19.77 -7.13
C LEU A 110 -26.16 -19.93 -6.62
N ALA A 111 -27.08 -19.10 -7.12
CA ALA A 111 -28.48 -19.10 -6.72
C ALA A 111 -29.19 -20.43 -7.05
N ASP A 112 -29.04 -20.90 -8.29
CA ASP A 112 -29.65 -22.13 -8.76
C ASP A 112 -29.15 -23.34 -7.98
N MET A 113 -27.86 -23.37 -7.66
CA MET A 113 -27.30 -24.46 -6.87
C MET A 113 -27.84 -24.49 -5.44
N ILE A 114 -28.01 -23.32 -4.80
CA ILE A 114 -28.61 -23.23 -3.46
C ILE A 114 -30.08 -23.65 -3.49
N LEU A 115 -30.84 -23.22 -4.50
CA LEU A 115 -32.26 -23.52 -4.62
C LEU A 115 -32.53 -24.99 -4.97
N ARG A 116 -31.66 -25.62 -5.77
CA ARG A 116 -31.80 -27.03 -6.19
C ARG A 116 -31.27 -28.05 -5.17
N ALA A 117 -30.52 -27.60 -4.16
CA ALA A 117 -29.97 -28.51 -3.16
C ALA A 117 -31.08 -29.22 -2.36
N THR A 118 -30.98 -30.55 -2.29
CA THR A 118 -31.91 -31.42 -1.56
C THR A 118 -31.45 -31.74 -0.13
N GLU A 119 -30.19 -31.45 0.19
CA GLU A 119 -29.58 -31.70 1.49
C GLU A 119 -28.51 -30.64 1.85
N PRO A 120 -28.13 -30.51 3.14
CA PRO A 120 -27.05 -29.61 3.54
C PRO A 120 -25.69 -30.09 3.02
N GLN A 121 -25.01 -29.27 2.22
CA GLN A 121 -23.73 -29.63 1.61
C GLN A 121 -22.77 -28.43 1.55
N MET A 122 -21.47 -28.71 1.60
CA MET A 122 -20.42 -27.71 1.41
C MET A 122 -19.98 -27.72 -0.06
N VAL A 123 -19.99 -26.57 -0.72
CA VAL A 123 -19.53 -26.45 -2.10
C VAL A 123 -18.39 -25.42 -2.18
N LEU A 124 -17.34 -25.78 -2.90
CA LEU A 124 -16.18 -24.93 -3.13
C LEU A 124 -16.31 -24.21 -4.47
N PHE A 125 -16.07 -22.90 -4.45
CA PHE A 125 -15.95 -22.06 -5.64
C PHE A 125 -14.66 -21.24 -5.58
N ASN A 126 -14.24 -20.75 -6.73
CA ASN A 126 -13.31 -19.64 -6.82
C ASN A 126 -14.02 -18.44 -7.43
N LEU A 127 -14.28 -17.40 -6.63
CA LEU A 127 -14.95 -16.18 -7.09
C LEU A 127 -14.09 -15.30 -8.00
N TYR A 128 -12.80 -15.59 -8.10
CA TYR A 128 -11.91 -14.91 -9.02
C TYR A 128 -11.75 -15.63 -10.35
N ASP A 129 -12.36 -16.82 -10.54
CA ASP A 129 -12.10 -17.68 -11.68
C ASP A 129 -10.58 -17.80 -11.92
N GLU A 130 -10.08 -17.25 -13.02
CA GLU A 130 -8.66 -17.21 -13.37
C GLU A 130 -8.03 -15.80 -13.31
N TRP A 131 -8.72 -14.80 -12.75
CA TRP A 131 -8.22 -13.42 -12.69
C TRP A 131 -6.85 -13.31 -12.02
N LEU A 132 -6.53 -14.19 -11.07
CA LEU A 132 -5.24 -14.18 -10.39
C LEU A 132 -4.05 -14.50 -11.32
N LYS A 133 -4.29 -14.95 -12.56
CA LYS A 133 -3.24 -15.10 -13.58
C LYS A 133 -2.76 -13.76 -14.13
N SER A 134 -3.64 -12.77 -14.27
CA SER A 134 -3.32 -11.46 -14.85
C SER A 134 -3.33 -10.30 -13.84
N ILE A 135 -4.12 -10.39 -12.76
CA ILE A 135 -4.27 -9.31 -11.78
C ILE A 135 -4.01 -9.77 -10.34
N SER A 136 -3.59 -8.82 -9.50
CA SER A 136 -3.32 -9.09 -8.08
C SER A 136 -4.59 -9.42 -7.28
N PRO A 137 -4.48 -10.15 -6.14
CA PRO A 137 -5.61 -10.38 -5.24
C PRO A 137 -6.35 -9.12 -4.80
N TYR A 138 -5.63 -8.03 -4.57
CA TYR A 138 -6.24 -6.74 -4.23
C TYR A 138 -7.15 -6.23 -5.36
N THR A 139 -6.66 -6.30 -6.61
CA THR A 139 -7.41 -5.88 -7.79
C THR A 139 -8.60 -6.81 -8.03
N ALA A 140 -8.40 -8.12 -7.91
CA ALA A 140 -9.45 -9.12 -8.05
C ALA A 140 -10.56 -8.94 -7.00
N PHE A 141 -10.18 -8.67 -5.74
CA PHE A 141 -11.12 -8.30 -4.69
C PHE A 141 -11.88 -7.01 -5.04
N SER A 142 -11.18 -5.98 -5.50
CA SER A 142 -11.79 -4.70 -5.87
C SER A 142 -12.79 -4.87 -7.03
N ARG A 143 -12.42 -5.64 -8.06
CA ARG A 143 -13.31 -6.03 -9.17
C ARG A 143 -14.53 -6.78 -8.66
N LEU A 144 -14.35 -7.79 -7.81
CA LEU A 144 -15.45 -8.56 -7.23
C LEU A 144 -16.41 -7.65 -6.46
N ILE A 145 -15.90 -6.77 -5.58
CA ILE A 145 -16.74 -5.85 -4.80
C ILE A 145 -17.48 -4.89 -5.73
N LEU A 146 -16.83 -4.37 -6.77
CA LEU A 146 -17.46 -3.51 -7.76
C LEU A 146 -18.62 -4.20 -8.48
N ILE A 147 -18.40 -5.44 -8.96
CA ILE A 147 -19.43 -6.25 -9.61
C ILE A 147 -20.59 -6.53 -8.66
N LEU A 148 -20.31 -7.00 -7.45
CA LEU A 148 -21.34 -7.31 -6.45
C LEU A 148 -22.11 -6.05 -6.03
N ARG A 149 -21.44 -4.89 -5.93
CA ARG A 149 -22.11 -3.62 -5.63
C ARG A 149 -23.01 -3.19 -6.78
N ALA A 150 -22.56 -3.29 -8.02
CA ALA A 150 -23.37 -2.99 -9.19
C ALA A 150 -24.60 -3.91 -9.29
N LEU A 151 -24.44 -5.22 -9.05
CA LEU A 151 -25.54 -6.18 -8.97
C LEU A 151 -26.50 -5.88 -7.80
N HIS A 152 -25.98 -5.35 -6.70
CA HIS A 152 -26.80 -4.90 -5.57
C HIS A 152 -27.69 -3.71 -5.98
N VAL A 153 -27.10 -2.72 -6.66
CA VAL A 153 -27.73 -1.46 -7.10
C VAL A 153 -28.75 -1.70 -8.21
N ASN A 154 -28.33 -2.29 -9.34
CA ASN A 154 -29.20 -2.56 -10.48
C ASN A 154 -28.75 -3.83 -11.19
N ILE A 155 -29.47 -4.92 -10.92
CA ILE A 155 -29.13 -6.25 -11.42
C ILE A 155 -29.16 -6.32 -12.95
N ASP A 156 -30.19 -5.77 -13.58
CA ASP A 156 -30.42 -5.91 -15.03
C ASP A 156 -29.34 -5.16 -15.81
N LYS A 157 -29.06 -3.91 -15.44
CA LYS A 157 -28.00 -3.12 -16.08
C LYS A 157 -26.62 -3.71 -15.83
N ALA A 158 -26.33 -4.17 -14.61
CA ALA A 158 -25.05 -4.81 -14.31
C ALA A 158 -24.85 -6.09 -15.13
N LYS A 159 -25.88 -6.92 -15.31
CA LYS A 159 -25.82 -8.11 -16.17
C LYS A 159 -25.57 -7.78 -17.64
N ILE A 160 -26.18 -6.71 -18.16
CA ILE A 160 -25.94 -6.22 -19.52
C ILE A 160 -24.49 -5.74 -19.66
N ILE A 161 -23.99 -4.94 -18.71
CA ILE A 161 -22.62 -4.42 -18.73
C ILE A 161 -21.58 -5.56 -18.68
N LEU A 162 -21.83 -6.60 -17.89
CA LEU A 162 -20.94 -7.77 -17.79
C LEU A 162 -20.86 -8.59 -19.10
N ARG A 163 -21.81 -8.42 -20.03
CA ARG A 163 -21.86 -9.11 -21.33
C ARG A 163 -21.97 -8.09 -22.46
N PRO A 164 -20.89 -7.35 -22.76
CA PRO A 164 -20.94 -6.25 -23.74
C PRO A 164 -21.22 -6.74 -25.17
N GLU A 165 -20.83 -7.97 -25.50
CA GLU A 165 -21.06 -8.58 -26.82
C GLU A 165 -21.68 -9.97 -26.69
N LYS A 166 -22.41 -10.40 -27.73
CA LYS A 166 -23.04 -11.73 -27.82
C LYS A 166 -22.01 -12.86 -27.93
N SER A 167 -20.80 -12.55 -28.38
CA SER A 167 -19.64 -13.45 -28.46
C SER A 167 -19.09 -13.85 -27.09
N VAL A 168 -19.34 -13.05 -26.04
CA VAL A 168 -18.79 -13.27 -24.71
C VAL A 168 -19.50 -14.44 -24.03
N ILE A 169 -18.75 -15.52 -23.83
CA ILE A 169 -19.19 -16.72 -23.11
C ILE A 169 -18.67 -16.74 -21.67
N THR A 170 -19.41 -17.45 -20.80
CA THR A 170 -18.91 -17.85 -19.48
C THR A 170 -18.54 -19.32 -19.59
N GLN A 171 -17.31 -19.67 -19.25
CA GLN A 171 -16.89 -21.07 -19.25
C GLN A 171 -17.67 -21.85 -18.18
N GLU A 172 -17.88 -23.15 -18.41
CA GLU A 172 -18.71 -23.98 -17.53
C GLU A 172 -18.21 -24.00 -16.07
N HIS A 173 -16.90 -23.98 -15.86
CA HIS A 173 -16.28 -23.94 -14.53
C HIS A 173 -16.14 -22.52 -13.97
N HIS A 174 -16.31 -21.47 -14.79
CA HIS A 174 -16.26 -20.07 -14.35
C HIS A 174 -17.59 -19.54 -13.85
N ILE A 175 -17.53 -18.46 -13.07
CA ILE A 175 -18.68 -17.72 -12.56
C ILE A 175 -18.91 -16.48 -13.44
N TRP A 176 -17.84 -15.81 -13.84
CA TRP A 176 -17.89 -14.55 -14.57
C TRP A 176 -17.67 -14.74 -16.07
N PRO A 177 -18.18 -13.84 -16.90
CA PRO A 177 -17.89 -13.84 -18.34
C PRO A 177 -16.38 -13.78 -18.62
N THR A 178 -15.93 -14.53 -19.61
CA THR A 178 -14.51 -14.54 -20.01
C THR A 178 -14.25 -13.33 -20.89
N LEU A 179 -13.49 -12.38 -20.35
CA LEU A 179 -13.16 -11.10 -20.99
C LEU A 179 -11.64 -10.92 -21.01
N SER A 180 -11.16 -10.15 -21.98
CA SER A 180 -9.78 -9.66 -22.01
C SER A 180 -9.55 -8.65 -20.88
N ASP A 181 -8.29 -8.40 -20.52
CA ASP A 181 -7.96 -7.39 -19.51
C ASP A 181 -8.41 -5.97 -19.95
N GLU A 182 -8.36 -5.66 -21.25
CA GLU A 182 -8.84 -4.39 -21.81
C GLU A 182 -10.35 -4.23 -21.69
N ASP A 183 -11.11 -5.30 -21.96
CA ASP A 183 -12.57 -5.26 -21.84
C ASP A 183 -13.00 -5.20 -20.39
N TRP A 184 -12.27 -5.85 -19.48
CA TRP A 184 -12.48 -5.70 -18.05
C TRP A 184 -12.35 -4.24 -17.59
N ILE A 185 -11.37 -3.49 -18.10
CA ILE A 185 -11.22 -2.05 -17.77
C ILE A 185 -12.48 -1.27 -18.19
N LYS A 186 -12.98 -1.50 -19.41
CA LYS A 186 -14.20 -0.83 -19.90
C LYS A 186 -15.42 -1.20 -19.05
N VAL A 187 -15.58 -2.48 -18.73
CA VAL A 187 -16.66 -3.00 -17.89
C VAL A 187 -16.58 -2.40 -16.48
N GLU A 188 -15.40 -2.35 -15.85
CA GLU A 188 -15.21 -1.76 -14.53
C GLU A 188 -15.60 -0.28 -14.50
N VAL A 189 -15.23 0.49 -15.52
CA VAL A 189 -15.64 1.90 -15.64
C VAL A 189 -17.17 2.01 -15.69
N GLN A 190 -17.83 1.21 -16.53
CA GLN A 190 -19.29 1.23 -16.65
C GLN A 190 -20.00 0.80 -15.35
N LEU A 191 -19.47 -0.21 -14.65
CA LEU A 191 -20.02 -0.65 -13.36
C LEU A 191 -19.86 0.42 -12.29
N ARG A 192 -18.71 1.11 -12.25
CA ARG A 192 -18.48 2.24 -11.35
C ARG A 192 -19.47 3.37 -11.64
N ASP A 193 -19.62 3.75 -12.90
CA ASP A 193 -20.52 4.83 -13.30
C ASP A 193 -21.98 4.49 -12.99
N LEU A 194 -22.39 3.22 -13.14
CA LEU A 194 -23.71 2.75 -12.73
C LEU A 194 -23.96 2.98 -11.22
N ILE A 195 -22.98 2.63 -10.37
CA ILE A 195 -23.07 2.79 -8.91
C ILE A 195 -23.12 4.28 -8.54
N LEU A 196 -22.23 5.09 -9.10
CA LEU A 196 -22.16 6.52 -8.79
C LEU A 196 -23.41 7.26 -9.26
N ASN A 197 -23.92 6.95 -10.45
CA ASN A 197 -25.15 7.56 -10.95
C ASN A 197 -26.38 7.21 -10.10
N ASP A 198 -26.47 5.99 -9.55
CA ASP A 198 -27.53 5.64 -8.60
C ASP A 198 -27.38 6.42 -7.29
N TYR A 199 -26.16 6.52 -6.77
CA TYR A 199 -25.88 7.31 -5.56
C TYR A 199 -26.21 8.79 -5.76
N GLY A 200 -25.77 9.39 -6.86
CA GLY A 200 -26.02 10.79 -7.21
C GLY A 200 -27.52 11.09 -7.36
N LYS A 201 -28.29 10.17 -7.94
CA LYS A 201 -29.76 10.30 -8.02
C LYS A 201 -30.45 10.18 -6.66
N LYS A 202 -30.03 9.24 -5.82
CA LYS A 202 -30.64 9.04 -4.48
C LYS A 202 -30.33 10.18 -3.51
N ASN A 203 -29.14 10.75 -3.60
CA ASN A 203 -28.68 11.79 -2.67
C ASN A 203 -28.70 13.19 -3.28
N ASN A 204 -29.14 13.33 -4.53
CA ASN A 204 -29.16 14.59 -5.28
C ASN A 204 -27.78 15.29 -5.33
N VAL A 205 -26.72 14.51 -5.61
CA VAL A 205 -25.32 14.96 -5.66
C VAL A 205 -24.79 14.83 -7.09
N ASN A 206 -24.04 15.83 -7.55
CA ASN A 206 -23.32 15.74 -8.81
C ASN A 206 -22.15 14.74 -8.67
N VAL A 207 -22.19 13.64 -9.43
CA VAL A 207 -21.16 12.59 -9.37
C VAL A 207 -19.77 13.09 -9.76
N GLN A 208 -19.69 14.15 -10.57
CA GLN A 208 -18.41 14.71 -11.00
C GLN A 208 -17.69 15.50 -9.90
N SER A 209 -18.39 15.94 -8.86
CA SER A 209 -17.78 16.66 -7.74
C SER A 209 -17.24 15.72 -6.65
N LEU A 210 -17.35 14.39 -6.84
CA LEU A 210 -16.90 13.41 -5.87
C LEU A 210 -15.38 13.21 -5.98
N THR A 211 -14.70 13.27 -4.83
CA THR A 211 -13.28 12.95 -4.70
C THR A 211 -13.04 11.44 -4.88
N SER A 212 -11.79 11.08 -5.17
CA SER A 212 -11.41 9.66 -5.32
C SER A 212 -11.62 8.84 -4.04
N SER A 213 -11.51 9.45 -2.86
CA SER A 213 -11.83 8.83 -1.56
C SER A 213 -13.33 8.61 -1.42
N GLU A 214 -14.16 9.60 -1.73
CA GLU A 214 -15.63 9.45 -1.65
C GLU A 214 -16.12 8.37 -2.62
N VAL A 215 -15.60 8.33 -3.85
CA VAL A 215 -15.93 7.26 -4.82
C VAL A 215 -15.60 5.88 -4.25
N ARG A 216 -14.43 5.72 -3.63
CA ARG A 216 -14.03 4.45 -2.99
C ARG A 216 -14.99 4.07 -1.87
N ASP A 217 -15.32 5.03 -1.01
CA ASP A 217 -16.16 4.82 0.17
C ASP A 217 -17.60 4.45 -0.22
N ILE A 218 -18.14 5.04 -1.30
CA ILE A 218 -19.46 4.67 -1.87
C ILE A 218 -19.44 3.21 -2.33
N ILE A 219 -18.40 2.80 -3.05
CA ILE A 219 -18.29 1.43 -3.57
C ILE A 219 -18.12 0.42 -2.42
N LEU A 220 -17.35 0.77 -1.39
CA LEU A 220 -17.16 -0.07 -0.19
C LEU A 220 -18.37 -0.06 0.75
N GLY A 221 -19.31 0.86 0.56
CA GLY A 221 -20.57 0.94 1.31
C GLY A 221 -20.39 1.59 2.68
N MET A 222 -19.54 2.61 2.78
CA MET A 222 -19.45 3.47 3.95
C MET A 222 -20.56 4.53 3.92
N GLU A 223 -21.00 4.97 5.10
CA GLU A 223 -21.93 6.10 5.22
C GLU A 223 -21.16 7.40 5.01
N ILE A 224 -21.45 8.09 3.90
CA ILE A 224 -20.83 9.38 3.57
C ILE A 224 -21.88 10.47 3.73
N SER A 225 -21.53 11.53 4.46
CA SER A 225 -22.33 12.75 4.49
C SER A 225 -22.29 13.42 3.12
N ALA A 226 -23.46 13.71 2.52
CA ALA A 226 -23.52 14.35 1.21
C ALA A 226 -22.64 15.63 1.17
N PRO A 227 -21.80 15.84 0.13
CA PRO A 227 -20.95 17.02 0.03
C PRO A 227 -21.78 18.31 0.11
N SER A 228 -21.31 19.31 0.86
CA SER A 228 -22.01 20.60 0.97
C SER A 228 -22.02 21.36 -0.37
N LEU A 229 -23.10 22.09 -0.64
CA LEU A 229 -23.29 22.91 -1.85
C LEU A 229 -22.14 23.88 -2.13
N GLN A 230 -21.50 24.42 -1.09
CA GLN A 230 -20.32 25.28 -1.23
C GLN A 230 -19.11 24.56 -1.85
N ARG A 231 -18.91 23.27 -1.53
CA ARG A 231 -17.78 22.49 -2.05
C ARG A 231 -18.01 22.12 -3.53
N GLN A 232 -19.27 21.98 -3.96
CA GLN A 232 -19.63 21.76 -5.36
C GLN A 232 -19.33 22.98 -6.24
N GLN A 233 -19.63 24.19 -5.76
CA GLN A 233 -19.34 25.44 -6.48
C GLN A 233 -17.83 25.70 -6.62
N ALA A 234 -17.04 25.34 -5.61
CA ALA A 234 -15.58 25.48 -5.66
C ALA A 234 -14.93 24.57 -6.72
N ALA A 235 -15.41 23.32 -6.85
CA ALA A 235 -14.89 22.38 -7.84
C ALA A 235 -15.24 22.77 -9.29
N GLU A 236 -16.39 23.40 -9.54
CA GLU A 236 -16.75 23.91 -10.87
C GLU A 236 -15.85 25.08 -11.32
N ILE A 237 -15.45 25.95 -10.39
CA ILE A 237 -14.53 27.07 -10.66
C ILE A 237 -13.12 26.56 -10.97
N GLU A 238 -12.66 25.55 -10.24
CA GLU A 238 -11.33 24.93 -10.44
C GLU A 238 -11.25 24.23 -11.81
N LYS A 239 -12.33 23.57 -12.23
CA LYS A 239 -12.43 22.89 -13.53
C LYS A 239 -12.39 23.87 -14.71
N GLN A 240 -12.99 25.05 -14.57
CA GLN A 240 -12.88 26.11 -15.60
C GLN A 240 -11.44 26.64 -15.74
N GLN A 241 -10.64 26.63 -14.67
CA GLN A 241 -9.23 27.02 -14.73
C GLN A 241 -8.34 25.93 -15.35
N GLU A 242 -8.68 24.65 -15.18
CA GLU A 242 -7.94 23.53 -15.78
C GLU A 242 -8.21 23.39 -17.29
N GLU A 243 -9.44 23.62 -17.75
CA GLU A 243 -9.79 23.59 -19.18
C GLU A 243 -9.06 24.67 -19.99
N GLN A 244 -8.69 25.79 -19.36
CA GLN A 244 -7.93 26.86 -20.00
C GLN A 244 -6.41 26.54 -20.14
N LYS A 245 -5.90 25.52 -19.43
CA LYS A 245 -4.47 25.13 -19.45
C LYS A 245 -4.14 23.97 -20.40
N GLN A 246 -5.12 23.30 -21.02
CA GLN A 246 -4.89 22.07 -21.80
C GLN A 246 -4.53 22.24 -23.28
N LEU A 247 -4.41 23.46 -23.83
CA LEU A 247 -4.04 23.68 -25.23
C LEU A 247 -2.57 24.09 -25.39
N THR A 248 -1.65 23.12 -25.34
CA THR A 248 -0.33 23.23 -26.01
C THR A 248 0.32 21.85 -26.15
N ALA A 249 0.10 21.21 -27.29
CA ALA A 249 0.82 20.00 -27.70
C ALA A 249 2.13 20.37 -28.42
N VAL A 250 3.26 19.83 -27.99
CA VAL A 250 4.57 20.02 -28.64
C VAL A 250 4.80 18.89 -29.63
N THR A 251 4.96 19.23 -30.92
CA THR A 251 5.36 18.31 -31.99
C THR A 251 6.86 18.39 -32.21
N THR A 252 7.56 17.26 -32.34
CA THR A 252 9.01 17.23 -32.64
C THR A 252 9.27 16.46 -33.93
N LYS A 253 10.01 17.09 -34.86
CA LYS A 253 10.36 16.53 -36.19
C LYS A 253 11.85 16.16 -36.19
N THR A 254 12.20 14.91 -36.52
CA THR A 254 13.59 14.43 -36.59
C THR A 254 13.79 13.51 -37.81
N GLN A 255 14.97 13.53 -38.45
CA GLN A 255 15.29 12.68 -39.61
C GLN A 255 16.05 11.40 -39.23
N ASN A 256 15.78 10.31 -39.95
CA ASN A 256 16.56 9.08 -39.84
C ASN A 256 17.82 9.10 -40.73
N VAL A 257 18.70 8.10 -40.56
CA VAL A 257 20.01 7.97 -41.26
C VAL A 257 19.88 7.81 -42.79
N ARG A 258 18.67 7.65 -43.33
CA ARG A 258 18.39 7.53 -44.77
C ARG A 258 17.67 8.78 -45.33
N GLY A 259 17.57 9.86 -44.55
CA GLY A 259 17.07 11.16 -44.99
C GLY A 259 15.55 11.29 -45.02
N GLU A 260 14.82 10.40 -44.36
CA GLU A 260 13.36 10.47 -44.26
C GLU A 260 12.92 11.21 -42.99
N ASP A 261 11.97 12.13 -43.15
CA ASP A 261 11.39 12.95 -42.08
C ASP A 261 10.44 12.12 -41.20
N ILE A 262 10.74 11.99 -39.90
CA ILE A 262 9.83 11.42 -38.90
C ILE A 262 9.23 12.56 -38.08
N ILE A 263 7.90 12.69 -38.14
CA ILE A 263 7.12 13.62 -37.31
C ILE A 263 6.48 12.80 -36.20
N VAL A 264 6.92 12.98 -34.96
CA VAL A 264 6.34 12.31 -33.79
C VAL A 264 5.44 13.29 -33.05
N THR A 265 4.15 13.00 -33.06
CA THR A 265 3.14 13.70 -32.26
C THR A 265 2.77 12.80 -31.09
N THR A 266 3.33 13.07 -29.90
CA THR A 266 3.04 12.26 -28.72
C THR A 266 1.82 12.81 -28.00
N THR A 267 0.68 12.15 -28.20
CA THR A 267 -0.49 12.26 -27.33
C THR A 267 -0.66 10.95 -26.58
N SER A 268 -0.61 11.01 -25.25
CA SER A 268 -0.97 9.97 -24.27
C SER A 268 0.19 9.29 -23.54
N GLN A 269 0.07 9.34 -22.20
CA GLN A 269 0.95 8.77 -21.18
C GLN A 269 0.38 7.43 -20.64
N TYR A 270 -0.62 6.85 -21.33
CA TYR A 270 -1.46 5.75 -20.85
C TYR A 270 -0.83 4.35 -21.01
N GLU A 271 0.04 4.15 -22.00
CA GLU A 271 0.59 2.81 -22.32
C GLU A 271 1.80 2.37 -21.46
N GLN A 272 2.26 3.20 -20.51
CA GLN A 272 3.35 2.82 -19.59
C GLN A 272 2.86 2.26 -18.24
N GLN A 273 1.55 2.16 -17.99
CA GLN A 273 1.01 1.82 -16.66
C GLN A 273 0.56 0.36 -16.46
N SER A 274 0.57 -0.50 -17.48
CA SER A 274 -0.04 -1.84 -17.42
C SER A 274 0.87 -3.02 -17.07
N PHE A 275 1.90 -2.84 -16.23
CA PHE A 275 2.67 -3.98 -15.66
C PHE A 275 3.29 -3.63 -14.30
N ALA A 276 2.52 -3.71 -13.21
CA ALA A 276 3.08 -3.70 -11.86
C ALA A 276 2.09 -4.28 -10.83
N SER A 277 2.19 -5.56 -10.51
CA SER A 277 1.63 -6.07 -9.26
C SER A 277 2.36 -5.37 -8.09
N LYS A 278 1.62 -4.94 -7.06
CA LYS A 278 2.18 -4.15 -5.94
C LYS A 278 3.23 -4.90 -5.08
N THR A 279 3.53 -6.15 -5.40
CA THR A 279 4.54 -6.99 -4.73
C THR A 279 5.57 -7.62 -5.67
N GLU A 280 5.56 -7.29 -6.97
CA GLU A 280 6.69 -7.60 -7.84
C GLU A 280 7.84 -6.64 -7.50
N TRP A 281 8.82 -7.14 -6.74
CA TRP A 281 10.05 -6.41 -6.42
C TRP A 281 10.95 -6.26 -7.66
N ARG A 282 10.78 -7.10 -8.70
CA ARG A 282 11.63 -7.13 -9.89
C ARG A 282 11.52 -5.86 -10.74
N PRO A 283 10.34 -5.37 -11.16
CA PRO A 283 10.23 -4.11 -11.89
C PRO A 283 10.73 -2.93 -11.07
N ARG A 284 10.54 -2.96 -9.74
CA ARG A 284 11.10 -1.94 -8.85
C ARG A 284 12.62 -1.99 -8.80
N ALA A 285 13.22 -3.17 -8.67
CA ALA A 285 14.66 -3.38 -8.70
C ALA A 285 15.28 -2.98 -10.06
N ILE A 286 14.56 -3.19 -11.16
CA ILE A 286 14.97 -2.68 -12.47
C ILE A 286 14.88 -1.15 -12.49
N ALA A 287 13.79 -0.57 -11.97
CA ALA A 287 13.60 0.88 -11.93
C ALA A 287 14.65 1.61 -11.08
N THR A 288 15.17 1.01 -10.00
CA THR A 288 16.24 1.61 -9.18
C THR A 288 17.55 1.80 -9.96
N SER A 289 17.77 1.12 -11.09
CA SER A 289 18.91 1.40 -11.99
C SER A 289 18.94 2.87 -12.46
N SER A 290 17.77 3.51 -12.56
CA SER A 290 17.65 4.93 -12.91
C SER A 290 18.09 5.89 -11.80
N LEU A 291 18.24 5.44 -10.55
CA LEU A 291 18.68 6.30 -9.45
C LEU A 291 20.10 6.83 -9.68
N ARG A 292 20.95 6.05 -10.37
CA ARG A 292 22.30 6.49 -10.75
C ARG A 292 22.29 7.71 -11.68
N THR A 293 21.36 7.77 -12.63
CA THR A 293 21.25 8.92 -13.54
C THR A 293 20.63 10.12 -12.84
N ARG A 294 19.59 9.91 -12.02
CA ARG A 294 18.99 10.98 -11.19
C ARG A 294 19.99 11.62 -10.24
N ALA A 295 20.89 10.83 -9.64
CA ALA A 295 21.94 11.31 -8.75
C ALA A 295 22.95 12.27 -9.41
N ASN A 296 22.92 12.44 -10.74
CA ASN A 296 23.73 13.46 -11.42
C ASN A 296 23.06 14.83 -11.44
N ASN A 297 21.73 14.89 -11.34
CA ASN A 297 20.94 16.12 -11.36
C ASN A 297 20.34 16.34 -9.96
N ILE A 298 21.10 16.96 -9.07
CA ILE A 298 20.68 17.21 -7.69
C ILE A 298 20.37 18.70 -7.54
N TYR A 299 19.13 19.01 -7.15
CA TYR A 299 18.67 20.32 -6.76
C TYR A 299 18.70 20.42 -5.23
N VAL A 300 19.15 21.55 -4.72
CA VAL A 300 19.17 21.82 -3.27
C VAL A 300 18.13 22.87 -3.00
N SER A 301 17.16 22.54 -2.16
CA SER A 301 16.17 23.49 -1.67
C SER A 301 16.65 24.05 -0.34
N SER A 302 17.27 25.21 -0.40
CA SER A 302 17.77 25.97 0.74
C SER A 302 16.91 27.22 0.95
N ASP A 303 16.66 27.56 2.20
CA ASP A 303 16.09 28.86 2.57
C ASP A 303 17.18 29.94 2.64
N ASP A 304 16.78 31.21 2.75
CA ASP A 304 17.70 32.33 2.93
C ASP A 304 18.53 32.19 4.22
N ILE A 305 19.75 32.76 4.20
CA ILE A 305 20.70 32.66 5.32
C ILE A 305 20.09 33.31 6.57
N GLN A 306 19.80 32.50 7.59
CA GLN A 306 19.38 32.99 8.90
C GLN A 306 20.61 33.31 9.75
N GLU A 307 20.62 34.47 10.43
CA GLU A 307 21.76 34.92 11.26
C GLU A 307 22.07 33.99 12.44
N GLU A 308 21.10 33.20 12.92
CA GLU A 308 21.24 32.29 14.07
C GLU A 308 21.23 30.79 13.72
N GLY A 309 21.24 30.44 12.43
CA GLY A 309 21.11 29.06 11.94
C GLY A 309 22.43 28.37 11.56
N TYR A 310 22.47 27.03 11.65
CA TYR A 310 23.60 26.24 11.17
C TYR A 310 23.53 26.02 9.65
N THR A 311 24.70 26.03 8.99
CA THR A 311 24.84 25.64 7.58
C THR A 311 25.36 24.22 7.48
N TYR A 312 24.62 23.33 6.81
CA TYR A 312 25.02 21.94 6.62
C TYR A 312 25.71 21.73 5.28
N ILE A 313 26.84 21.03 5.27
CA ILE A 313 27.58 20.69 4.05
C ILE A 313 27.49 19.18 3.84
N MET A 314 26.86 18.77 2.73
CA MET A 314 26.69 17.39 2.35
C MET A 314 27.70 16.98 1.26
N PRO A 315 28.61 16.02 1.53
CA PRO A 315 29.53 15.49 0.52
C PRO A 315 28.78 14.78 -0.60
N LYS A 316 29.07 15.15 -1.85
CA LYS A 316 28.36 14.59 -3.02
C LYS A 316 28.61 13.10 -3.21
N ASN A 317 29.78 12.59 -2.81
CA ASN A 317 30.12 11.17 -3.00
C ASN A 317 29.21 10.25 -2.16
N ILE A 318 28.96 10.59 -0.90
CA ILE A 318 28.09 9.79 -0.03
C ILE A 318 26.62 10.02 -0.38
N LEU A 319 26.22 11.25 -0.76
CA LEU A 319 24.85 11.50 -1.21
C LEU A 319 24.51 10.68 -2.47
N LYS A 320 25.38 10.71 -3.48
CA LYS A 320 25.18 9.92 -4.71
C LYS A 320 25.08 8.43 -4.39
N ARG A 321 25.94 7.93 -3.50
CA ARG A 321 25.89 6.52 -3.09
C ARG A 321 24.58 6.21 -2.37
N PHE A 322 24.16 7.04 -1.41
CA PHE A 322 22.90 6.91 -0.69
C PHE A 322 21.71 6.83 -1.66
N ILE A 323 21.62 7.76 -2.62
CA ILE A 323 20.60 7.73 -3.67
C ILE A 323 20.64 6.41 -4.46
N THR A 324 21.83 5.92 -4.83
CA THR A 324 21.96 4.72 -5.68
C THR A 324 21.64 3.40 -4.96
N ILE A 325 21.68 3.37 -3.63
CA ILE A 325 21.34 2.18 -2.85
C ILE A 325 19.87 2.14 -2.44
N SER A 326 19.12 3.23 -2.58
CA SER A 326 17.73 3.35 -2.13
C SER A 326 16.71 2.72 -3.06
N ASP A 327 15.42 2.80 -2.68
CA ASP A 327 14.27 2.42 -3.51
C ASP A 327 13.45 3.66 -3.93
N LEU A 328 12.76 3.58 -5.06
CA LEU A 328 11.96 4.69 -5.59
C LEU A 328 10.63 4.93 -4.84
N ARG A 329 10.18 4.00 -4.00
CA ARG A 329 8.89 4.04 -3.29
C ARG A 329 9.02 3.86 -1.79
N VAL A 330 9.82 2.90 -1.36
CA VAL A 330 10.09 2.61 0.04
C VAL A 330 11.12 3.60 0.56
N GLN A 331 10.81 4.26 1.67
CA GLN A 331 11.74 5.18 2.31
C GLN A 331 12.94 4.43 2.87
N VAL A 332 14.13 4.97 2.63
CA VAL A 332 15.40 4.50 3.16
C VAL A 332 16.00 5.64 3.95
N ALA A 333 16.48 5.36 5.16
CA ALA A 333 17.09 6.32 6.07
C ALA A 333 18.52 5.96 6.47
N GLY A 334 19.27 6.95 6.92
CA GLY A 334 20.56 6.79 7.56
C GLY A 334 20.81 7.91 8.57
N TYR A 335 21.63 7.64 9.58
CA TYR A 335 22.04 8.67 10.52
C TYR A 335 23.21 9.48 9.98
N LEU A 336 23.17 10.78 10.18
CA LEU A 336 24.23 11.71 9.78
C LEU A 336 25.13 11.98 10.98
N TYR A 337 26.44 11.83 10.77
CA TYR A 337 27.45 12.25 11.74
C TYR A 337 28.48 13.13 11.05
N GLY A 338 28.97 14.11 11.78
CA GLY A 338 29.89 15.09 11.26
C GLY A 338 30.56 15.90 12.34
N ARG A 339 31.18 17.01 11.93
CA ARG A 339 31.76 17.99 12.84
C ARG A 339 31.89 19.32 12.15
N SER A 340 32.00 20.38 12.94
CA SER A 340 32.38 21.69 12.41
C SER A 340 33.84 21.70 11.96
N PRO A 341 34.17 22.46 10.91
CA PRO A 341 35.55 22.75 10.58
C PRO A 341 36.17 23.63 11.69
N PRO A 342 37.51 23.57 11.90
CA PRO A 342 38.16 24.23 13.05
C PRO A 342 38.02 25.76 13.08
N ASP A 343 37.67 26.36 11.95
CA ASP A 343 37.56 27.80 11.72
C ASP A 343 36.12 28.33 11.85
N ASN A 344 35.09 27.47 11.83
CA ASN A 344 33.71 27.92 11.87
C ASN A 344 32.73 26.90 12.49
N ASP A 345 32.31 27.16 13.74
CA ASP A 345 31.38 26.30 14.48
C ASP A 345 29.92 26.34 13.96
N GLN A 346 29.56 27.34 13.17
CA GLN A 346 28.22 27.46 12.54
C GLN A 346 28.07 26.58 11.30
N VAL A 347 29.19 26.08 10.76
CA VAL A 347 29.18 25.14 9.64
C VAL A 347 29.24 23.72 10.17
N LYS A 348 28.39 22.84 9.63
CA LYS A 348 28.32 21.43 10.00
C LYS A 348 28.64 20.58 8.78
N GLU A 349 29.85 20.02 8.73
CA GLU A 349 30.26 19.14 7.64
C GLU A 349 29.87 17.70 7.94
N VAL A 350 28.99 17.13 7.12
CA VAL A 350 28.67 15.69 7.19
C VAL A 350 29.92 14.90 6.80
N ARG A 351 30.33 13.97 7.66
CA ARG A 351 31.50 13.10 7.43
C ARG A 351 31.10 11.67 7.12
N THR A 352 29.99 11.19 7.66
CA THR A 352 29.53 9.83 7.41
C THR A 352 28.01 9.73 7.42
N ILE A 353 27.48 8.84 6.56
CA ILE A 353 26.13 8.29 6.70
C ILE A 353 26.26 6.90 7.32
N VAL A 354 25.61 6.70 8.45
CA VAL A 354 25.52 5.40 9.09
C VAL A 354 24.24 4.72 8.65
N MET A 355 24.37 3.65 7.86
CA MET A 355 23.26 2.75 7.56
C MET A 355 23.01 1.87 8.77
N ILE A 356 21.75 1.79 9.18
CA ILE A 356 21.29 0.99 10.31
C ILE A 356 20.23 -0.01 9.86
N PRO A 357 20.03 -1.12 10.59
CA PRO A 357 18.91 -2.02 10.38
C PRO A 357 17.61 -1.24 10.35
N GLN A 358 16.80 -1.37 9.32
CA GLN A 358 15.58 -0.58 9.16
C GLN A 358 14.50 -1.30 8.35
N VAL A 359 13.25 -0.93 8.60
CA VAL A 359 12.10 -1.33 7.78
C VAL A 359 11.39 -0.09 7.28
N GLY A 360 11.59 0.23 6.01
CA GLY A 360 10.90 1.32 5.35
C GLY A 360 9.51 0.93 4.85
N ASN A 361 8.60 1.91 4.81
CA ASN A 361 7.40 1.85 3.99
C ASN A 361 7.28 3.12 3.13
N THR A 362 6.11 3.41 2.56
CA THR A 362 5.92 4.59 1.70
C THR A 362 5.78 5.91 2.47
N ARG A 363 5.45 5.85 3.77
CA ARG A 363 5.13 7.00 4.63
C ARG A 363 6.18 7.27 5.70
N ASP A 364 6.77 6.22 6.27
CA ASP A 364 7.76 6.32 7.32
C ASP A 364 8.82 5.21 7.21
N VAL A 365 9.77 5.25 8.14
CA VAL A 365 10.84 4.28 8.31
C VAL A 365 10.99 3.91 9.78
N GLN A 366 10.95 2.61 10.07
CA GLN A 366 11.20 2.10 11.40
C GLN A 366 12.71 1.91 11.61
N LEU A 367 13.23 2.49 12.69
CA LEU A 367 14.65 2.46 13.07
C LEU A 367 14.82 1.79 14.44
N PRO A 368 16.01 1.25 14.77
CA PRO A 368 16.31 0.69 16.08
C PRO A 368 16.27 1.74 17.18
N GLN A 369 16.07 1.29 18.42
CA GLN A 369 15.94 2.17 19.58
C GLN A 369 17.26 2.76 20.07
N GLN A 370 18.39 2.14 19.73
CA GLN A 370 19.72 2.58 20.15
C GLN A 370 20.49 3.19 18.98
N LEU A 371 21.28 4.22 19.28
CA LEU A 371 22.21 4.81 18.32
C LEU A 371 23.36 3.85 17.96
N PRO A 372 23.92 3.96 16.75
CA PRO A 372 25.03 3.11 16.31
C PRO A 372 26.31 3.37 17.12
N GLN A 373 27.08 2.32 17.35
CA GLN A 373 28.34 2.35 18.09
C GLN A 373 29.49 1.87 17.21
N HIS A 374 30.55 2.68 17.12
CA HIS A 374 31.81 2.34 16.45
C HIS A 374 32.89 3.39 16.75
N ASP A 375 34.16 2.98 16.78
CA ASP A 375 35.28 3.88 17.13
C ASP A 375 35.42 5.09 16.20
N TYR A 376 35.05 4.97 14.93
CA TYR A 376 35.09 6.10 13.98
C TYR A 376 34.00 7.14 14.20
N LEU A 377 33.02 6.86 15.05
CA LEU A 377 32.05 7.87 15.51
C LEU A 377 32.62 8.69 16.67
N ASN A 378 33.72 8.26 17.29
CA ASN A 378 34.36 9.02 18.37
C ASN A 378 34.87 10.36 17.83
N GLY A 379 34.46 11.45 18.48
CA GLY A 379 34.81 12.82 18.06
C GLY A 379 33.98 13.36 16.89
N LEU A 380 32.94 12.64 16.45
CA LEU A 380 31.88 13.17 15.59
C LEU A 380 30.63 13.46 16.43
N GLU A 381 29.89 14.50 16.07
CA GLU A 381 28.57 14.81 16.62
C GLU A 381 27.46 14.29 15.68
N PRO A 382 26.32 13.84 16.22
CA PRO A 382 25.16 13.50 15.41
C PRO A 382 24.60 14.78 14.79
N LEU A 383 24.38 14.75 13.47
CA LEU A 383 23.80 15.85 12.69
C LEU A 383 22.36 15.56 12.25
N GLY A 384 21.81 14.39 12.59
CA GLY A 384 20.41 14.05 12.41
C GLY A 384 20.17 12.84 11.49
N VAL A 385 19.08 12.86 10.71
CA VAL A 385 18.66 11.78 9.81
C VAL A 385 18.66 12.27 8.38
N ILE A 386 19.07 11.42 7.44
CA ILE A 386 18.75 11.58 6.02
C ILE A 386 17.79 10.47 5.60
N HIS A 387 16.72 10.77 4.88
CA HIS A 387 15.84 9.75 4.33
C HIS A 387 15.27 10.10 2.95
N THR A 388 14.88 9.09 2.19
CA THR A 388 14.31 9.25 0.85
C THR A 388 12.80 9.39 0.89
N ILE A 389 12.25 10.20 0.00
CA ILE A 389 10.81 10.40 -0.17
C ILE A 389 10.44 10.12 -1.64
N SER A 390 9.34 9.41 -1.84
CA SER A 390 8.78 9.18 -3.18
C SER A 390 7.92 10.36 -3.61
N GLY A 391 8.23 10.97 -4.75
CA GLY A 391 7.43 12.07 -5.32
C GLY A 391 8.09 13.44 -5.15
N ASN A 392 7.26 14.47 -5.22
CA ASN A 392 7.72 15.85 -5.12
C ASN A 392 8.11 16.19 -3.67
N GLU A 393 9.03 17.14 -3.55
CA GLU A 393 9.45 17.68 -2.26
C GLU A 393 8.25 18.33 -1.54
N PRO A 394 7.96 17.95 -0.28
CA PRO A 394 6.91 18.59 0.48
C PRO A 394 7.30 20.04 0.84
N PRO A 395 6.35 21.00 0.83
CA PRO A 395 6.64 22.40 1.12
C PRO A 395 6.92 22.68 2.61
N TYR A 396 6.73 21.69 3.49
CA TYR A 396 6.98 21.75 4.93
C TYR A 396 7.45 20.38 5.44
N MET A 397 8.03 20.34 6.63
CA MET A 397 8.42 19.10 7.31
C MET A 397 7.17 18.27 7.64
N THR A 398 7.13 17.01 7.19
CA THR A 398 5.91 16.20 7.30
C THR A 398 5.60 15.81 8.75
N PRO A 399 4.34 15.49 9.10
CA PRO A 399 4.01 15.05 10.47
C PRO A 399 4.81 13.82 10.92
N ALA A 400 5.13 12.92 9.98
CA ALA A 400 5.95 11.74 10.22
C ALA A 400 7.39 12.14 10.59
N ASP A 401 7.99 13.05 9.82
CA ASP A 401 9.35 13.54 10.06
C ASP A 401 9.42 14.30 11.39
N VAL A 402 8.45 15.17 11.68
CA VAL A 402 8.37 15.91 12.95
C VAL A 402 8.29 14.95 14.13
N THR A 403 7.43 13.93 14.02
CA THR A 403 7.27 12.91 15.08
C THR A 403 8.55 12.10 15.26
N GLN A 404 9.17 11.63 14.18
CA GLN A 404 10.36 10.80 14.23
C GLN A 404 11.56 11.57 14.79
N HIS A 405 11.82 12.78 14.30
CA HIS A 405 12.92 13.61 14.77
C HIS A 405 12.74 14.00 16.23
N ALA A 406 11.52 14.38 16.66
CA ALA A 406 11.26 14.74 18.05
C ALA A 406 11.44 13.56 19.00
N ARG A 407 11.00 12.35 18.60
CA ARG A 407 11.21 11.13 19.40
C ARG A 407 12.68 10.76 19.53
N LEU A 408 13.46 10.87 18.46
CA LEU A 408 14.92 10.63 18.51
C LEU A 408 15.61 11.65 19.42
N MET A 409 15.25 12.92 19.31
CA MET A 409 15.78 13.98 20.16
C MET A 409 15.42 13.77 21.64
N ASN A 410 14.19 13.33 21.92
CA ASN A 410 13.75 13.02 23.28
C ASN A 410 14.41 11.75 23.86
N ALA A 411 14.70 10.75 23.02
CA ALA A 411 15.31 9.50 23.45
C ALA A 411 16.82 9.61 23.67
N HIS A 412 17.50 10.54 22.99
CA HIS A 412 18.96 10.62 22.96
C HIS A 412 19.47 12.03 23.30
N PRO A 413 20.06 12.24 24.48
CA PRO A 413 20.57 13.56 24.91
C PRO A 413 21.66 14.15 24.01
N SER A 414 22.34 13.32 23.21
CA SER A 414 23.34 13.79 22.24
C SER A 414 22.71 14.48 21.02
N TRP A 415 21.40 14.34 20.80
CA TRP A 415 20.65 15.01 19.74
C TRP A 415 20.13 16.34 20.27
N ASP A 416 20.62 17.43 19.68
CA ASP A 416 20.27 18.79 20.07
C ASP A 416 19.76 19.59 18.86
N LYS A 417 19.69 20.92 18.99
CA LYS A 417 19.26 21.85 17.94
C LYS A 417 20.09 21.79 16.65
N LYS A 418 21.27 21.15 16.64
CA LYS A 418 22.12 20.95 15.46
C LYS A 418 21.68 19.75 14.61
N THR A 419 20.73 18.96 15.09
CA THR A 419 20.23 17.81 14.34
C THR A 419 19.16 18.25 13.35
N VAL A 420 19.23 17.73 12.12
CA VAL A 420 18.26 18.00 11.05
C VAL A 420 17.71 16.72 10.44
N THR A 421 16.52 16.83 9.85
CA THR A 421 15.98 15.82 8.94
C THR A 421 16.23 16.27 7.51
N MET A 422 17.13 15.56 6.82
CA MET A 422 17.41 15.77 5.40
C MET A 422 16.53 14.87 4.53
N THR A 423 15.74 15.47 3.66
CA THR A 423 14.85 14.74 2.75
C THR A 423 15.44 14.67 1.35
N VAL A 424 15.44 13.46 0.78
CA VAL A 424 15.92 13.17 -0.59
C VAL A 424 14.71 12.79 -1.43
N SER A 425 14.13 13.76 -2.13
CA SER A 425 12.90 13.58 -2.91
C SER A 425 13.19 13.16 -4.35
N PHE A 426 12.60 12.04 -4.78
CA PHE A 426 12.80 11.51 -6.13
C PHE A 426 11.81 12.07 -7.14
N ILE A 427 12.25 13.09 -7.87
CA ILE A 427 11.54 13.70 -8.99
C ILE A 427 11.93 12.99 -10.30
N PRO A 428 11.07 12.92 -11.34
CA PRO A 428 11.48 12.35 -12.62
C PRO A 428 12.72 13.06 -13.20
N GLY A 429 13.82 12.31 -13.37
CA GLY A 429 15.08 12.80 -13.97
C GLY A 429 16.06 13.51 -13.03
N SER A 430 15.67 13.77 -11.78
CA SER A 430 16.49 14.50 -10.80
C SER A 430 16.19 14.09 -9.36
N VAL A 431 16.91 14.71 -8.42
CA VAL A 431 16.70 14.57 -6.98
C VAL A 431 16.61 15.96 -6.37
N SER A 432 15.63 16.21 -5.51
CA SER A 432 15.63 17.40 -4.66
C SER A 432 16.10 17.04 -3.25
N LEU A 433 16.97 17.86 -2.68
CA LEU A 433 17.51 17.71 -1.35
C LEU A 433 17.13 18.92 -0.49
N ALA A 434 16.49 18.69 0.65
CA ALA A 434 16.18 19.73 1.63
C ALA A 434 16.64 19.30 3.03
N ALA A 435 16.89 20.27 3.91
CA ALA A 435 17.16 20.02 5.32
C ALA A 435 16.13 20.76 6.17
N TRP A 436 15.63 20.09 7.21
CA TRP A 436 14.62 20.61 8.13
C TRP A 436 15.09 20.51 9.58
N GLY A 437 14.99 21.59 10.32
CA GLY A 437 15.15 21.66 11.77
C GLY A 437 13.79 21.64 12.47
N LEU A 438 13.77 21.18 13.72
CA LEU A 438 12.58 21.23 14.55
C LEU A 438 12.47 22.56 15.30
N THR A 439 11.30 23.18 15.23
CA THR A 439 11.01 24.31 16.12
C THR A 439 10.70 23.78 17.55
N PRO A 440 10.83 24.61 18.60
CA PRO A 440 10.47 24.20 19.96
C PRO A 440 9.01 23.72 20.09
N GLN A 441 8.11 24.25 19.24
CA GLN A 441 6.73 23.80 19.14
C GLN A 441 6.65 22.40 18.50
N GLY A 442 7.37 22.18 17.40
CA GLY A 442 7.42 20.88 16.73
C GLY A 442 8.01 19.78 17.60
N TYR A 443 9.05 20.08 18.39
CA TYR A 443 9.62 19.14 19.35
C TYR A 443 8.59 18.66 20.37
N LYS A 444 7.89 19.60 21.04
CA LYS A 444 6.88 19.26 22.06
C LYS A 444 5.76 18.42 21.47
N TRP A 445 5.23 18.83 20.33
CA TRP A 445 4.13 18.12 19.67
C TRP A 445 4.58 16.72 19.18
N GLY A 446 5.71 16.63 18.50
CA GLY A 446 6.20 15.37 17.91
C GLY A 446 6.57 14.32 18.96
N ALA A 447 7.08 14.73 20.13
CA ALA A 447 7.38 13.82 21.24
C ALA A 447 6.12 13.18 21.84
N GLU A 448 5.00 13.92 21.86
CA GLU A 448 3.73 13.48 22.44
C GLU A 448 2.78 12.83 21.42
N ASN A 449 3.01 13.04 20.12
CA ASN A 449 2.13 12.53 19.07
C ASN A 449 1.99 11.00 19.12
N ARG A 450 0.75 10.52 19.15
CA ARG A 450 0.39 9.09 19.13
C ARG A 450 -0.27 8.64 17.84
N ASP A 451 -0.75 9.58 17.03
CA ASP A 451 -1.36 9.30 15.73
C ASP A 451 -0.29 9.38 14.64
N THR A 452 0.26 8.23 14.28
CA THR A 452 1.26 8.09 13.21
C THR A 452 0.66 7.57 11.90
N ALA A 453 -0.65 7.33 11.84
CA ALA A 453 -1.32 6.74 10.68
C ALA A 453 -2.05 7.78 9.83
N SER A 454 -2.57 8.83 10.46
CA SER A 454 -3.29 9.91 9.79
C SER A 454 -2.36 10.84 9.02
N ASP A 455 -2.82 11.33 7.86
CA ASP A 455 -2.09 12.33 7.08
C ASP A 455 -2.18 13.74 7.71
N GLN A 456 -3.16 13.98 8.60
CA GLN A 456 -3.34 15.20 9.37
C GLN A 456 -3.63 14.88 10.84
N PRO A 457 -2.61 14.49 11.61
CA PRO A 457 -2.79 14.18 13.03
C PRO A 457 -3.17 15.44 13.82
N GLN A 458 -3.95 15.25 14.88
CA GLN A 458 -4.51 16.35 15.66
C GLN A 458 -3.40 17.24 16.23
N GLY A 459 -3.56 18.56 16.05
CA GLY A 459 -2.64 19.57 16.58
C GLY A 459 -1.39 19.82 15.73
N PHE A 460 -1.17 19.06 14.64
CA PHE A 460 -0.09 19.33 13.69
C PHE A 460 -0.26 20.71 13.02
N SER A 461 0.86 21.39 12.81
CA SER A 461 0.93 22.66 12.10
C SER A 461 2.22 22.72 11.25
N THR A 462 2.16 23.37 10.09
CA THR A 462 3.27 23.39 9.13
C THR A 462 4.48 24.20 9.62
N ASN A 463 4.32 25.03 10.65
CA ASN A 463 5.39 25.80 11.31
C ASN A 463 6.17 24.97 12.38
N MET A 464 5.89 23.67 12.48
CA MET A 464 6.60 22.78 13.42
C MET A 464 8.00 22.39 12.95
N GLY A 465 8.30 22.56 11.66
CA GLY A 465 9.64 22.45 11.11
C GLY A 465 10.04 23.72 10.38
N GLU A 466 11.32 24.03 10.42
CA GLU A 466 11.94 25.16 9.73
C GLU A 466 12.98 24.65 8.74
N LYS A 467 13.10 25.31 7.60
CA LYS A 467 14.03 24.88 6.56
C LYS A 467 15.43 25.39 6.89
N CYS A 468 16.43 24.52 6.81
CA CYS A 468 17.82 24.85 7.14
C CYS A 468 18.66 25.09 5.88
N GLN A 469 19.76 25.83 6.05
CA GLN A 469 20.71 26.06 4.97
C GLN A 469 21.52 24.79 4.69
N LEU A 470 21.52 24.36 3.43
CA LEU A 470 22.18 23.14 2.97
C LEU A 470 23.00 23.42 1.72
N LEU A 471 24.22 22.91 1.69
CA LEU A 471 25.14 23.04 0.56
C LEU A 471 25.70 21.68 0.15
N LEU A 472 25.86 21.48 -1.15
CA LEU A 472 26.57 20.32 -1.69
C LEU A 472 28.04 20.66 -1.92
N SER A 473 28.93 19.76 -1.53
CA SER A 473 30.36 19.94 -1.74
C SER A 473 31.00 18.74 -2.41
N ASP A 474 31.79 19.04 -3.45
CA ASP A 474 32.70 18.11 -4.11
C ASP A 474 34.13 18.16 -3.52
N LYS A 475 34.40 19.11 -2.61
CA LYS A 475 35.72 19.30 -1.99
C LYS A 475 35.96 18.36 -0.81
N ILE A 476 34.90 17.96 -0.12
CA ILE A 476 34.95 17.01 0.98
C ILE A 476 34.45 15.64 0.52
N ARG A 477 35.02 14.58 1.10
CA ARG A 477 34.55 13.22 0.90
C ARG A 477 34.13 12.64 2.24
N GLY A 478 32.94 12.06 2.26
CA GLY A 478 32.50 11.24 3.39
C GLY A 478 32.72 9.75 3.14
N TYR A 479 32.41 8.96 4.15
CA TYR A 479 32.39 7.49 4.11
C TYR A 479 31.06 6.96 4.62
N PHE A 480 30.88 5.64 4.62
CA PHE A 480 29.72 4.98 5.22
C PHE A 480 30.16 4.11 6.38
N LEU A 481 29.27 3.98 7.36
CA LEU A 481 29.27 2.87 8.28
C LEU A 481 28.03 2.03 8.01
N VAL A 482 28.17 0.70 8.07
CA VAL A 482 27.10 -0.26 7.82
C VAL A 482 27.04 -1.28 8.95
N PRO A 483 25.93 -2.01 9.15
CA PRO A 483 25.85 -3.06 10.15
C PRO A 483 26.96 -4.10 9.97
N GLU A 484 27.44 -4.72 11.06
CA GLU A 484 28.55 -5.69 10.98
C GLU A 484 28.25 -6.88 10.04
N ASP A 485 26.98 -7.29 9.98
CA ASP A 485 26.45 -8.33 9.09
C ASP A 485 26.12 -7.83 7.67
N ASN A 486 26.38 -6.56 7.37
CA ASN A 486 26.03 -5.83 6.13
C ASN A 486 24.53 -5.63 5.86
N VAL A 487 23.66 -6.24 6.66
CA VAL A 487 22.21 -6.24 6.42
C VAL A 487 21.58 -5.04 7.09
N TRP A 488 21.31 -4.00 6.29
CA TRP A 488 20.57 -2.82 6.77
C TRP A 488 19.09 -2.87 6.35
N ASN A 489 18.75 -3.49 5.23
CA ASN A 489 17.36 -3.53 4.75
C ASN A 489 16.62 -4.79 5.23
N TYR A 490 15.61 -4.59 6.08
CA TYR A 490 14.74 -5.66 6.58
C TYR A 490 13.36 -5.72 5.90
N SER A 491 13.13 -4.97 4.81
CA SER A 491 11.83 -4.98 4.11
C SER A 491 11.39 -6.38 3.62
N PHE A 492 12.32 -7.29 3.34
CA PHE A 492 12.02 -8.69 2.97
C PHE A 492 12.20 -9.69 4.13
N MET A 493 12.59 -9.21 5.31
CA MET A 493 12.90 -10.00 6.51
C MET A 493 12.19 -9.44 7.74
N GLY A 494 11.03 -8.79 7.55
CA GLY A 494 10.37 -7.97 8.57
C GLY A 494 10.00 -8.72 9.86
N SER A 495 9.80 -10.03 9.82
CA SER A 495 9.58 -10.86 11.01
C SER A 495 10.77 -10.87 11.97
N SER A 496 11.99 -10.70 11.46
CA SER A 496 13.22 -10.69 12.25
C SER A 496 13.54 -9.33 12.84
N PHE A 497 12.98 -8.25 12.27
CA PHE A 497 13.33 -6.87 12.63
C PHE A 497 13.01 -6.52 14.09
N GLY A 498 11.87 -6.99 14.63
CA GLY A 498 11.49 -6.69 16.02
C GLY A 498 12.49 -7.19 17.08
N SER A 499 13.33 -8.18 16.74
CA SER A 499 14.42 -8.64 17.60
C SER A 499 15.69 -7.78 17.45
N VAL A 500 15.91 -7.20 16.27
CA VAL A 500 17.06 -6.35 15.94
C VAL A 500 16.83 -4.93 16.45
N GLU A 501 15.60 -4.43 16.39
CA GLU A 501 15.18 -3.10 16.82
C GLU A 501 15.59 -2.77 18.27
N LYS A 502 15.60 -3.78 19.15
CA LYS A 502 15.88 -3.64 20.58
C LYS A 502 17.35 -3.85 20.96
N ARG A 503 18.19 -4.31 20.03
CA ARG A 503 19.59 -4.64 20.31
C ARG A 503 20.50 -3.43 20.07
N PRO A 504 21.68 -3.39 20.71
CA PRO A 504 22.71 -2.44 20.32
C PRO A 504 23.08 -2.59 18.84
N VAL A 505 23.30 -1.47 18.18
CA VAL A 505 23.64 -1.43 16.75
C VAL A 505 25.15 -1.22 16.61
N TYR A 506 25.88 -2.30 16.32
CA TYR A 506 27.29 -2.24 15.98
C TYR A 506 27.46 -2.08 14.47
N VAL A 507 28.37 -1.20 14.08
CA VAL A 507 28.62 -0.88 12.67
C VAL A 507 30.11 -0.96 12.34
N LYS A 508 30.44 -1.14 11.07
CA LYS A 508 31.81 -1.17 10.54
C LYS A 508 31.94 -0.27 9.33
N ILE A 509 33.17 0.06 8.94
CA ILE A 509 33.44 0.78 7.69
C ILE A 509 33.28 -0.18 6.52
N ASP A 510 32.30 0.09 5.67
CA ASP A 510 32.14 -0.60 4.39
C ASP A 510 31.26 0.22 3.44
N THR A 511 31.06 -0.29 2.22
CA THR A 511 30.10 0.24 1.26
C THR A 511 28.73 -0.40 1.49
N PRO A 512 27.66 0.39 1.64
CA PRO A 512 26.32 -0.16 1.81
C PRO A 512 25.84 -0.92 0.57
N LEU A 513 25.26 -2.08 0.82
CA LEU A 513 24.58 -2.90 -0.18
C LEU A 513 23.36 -2.16 -0.75
N ARG A 514 22.95 -2.51 -1.98
CA ARG A 514 21.76 -1.92 -2.61
C ARG A 514 20.47 -2.43 -1.97
N PHE A 515 19.36 -1.71 -2.12
CA PHE A 515 18.07 -2.11 -1.54
C PHE A 515 17.66 -3.55 -1.90
N TYR A 516 17.88 -3.96 -3.17
CA TYR A 516 17.57 -5.30 -3.69
C TYR A 516 18.81 -6.19 -3.84
N ASP A 517 19.83 -6.01 -3.00
CA ASP A 517 20.98 -6.90 -2.91
C ASP A 517 20.59 -8.29 -2.38
N ASP A 518 21.31 -9.35 -2.74
CA ASP A 518 20.89 -10.73 -2.42
C ASP A 518 20.83 -11.02 -0.91
N GLN A 519 21.75 -10.44 -0.14
CA GLN A 519 21.77 -10.51 1.33
C GLN A 519 20.54 -9.88 1.99
N HIS A 520 19.87 -8.93 1.33
CA HIS A 520 18.64 -8.32 1.85
C HIS A 520 17.38 -9.15 1.57
N ARG A 521 17.50 -10.23 0.78
CA ARG A 521 16.37 -11.00 0.22
C ARG A 521 16.70 -12.51 0.15
N PRO A 522 17.26 -13.12 1.21
CA PRO A 522 17.72 -14.51 1.20
C PRO A 522 16.61 -15.52 0.86
N LEU A 523 15.37 -15.26 1.33
CA LEU A 523 14.21 -16.10 1.05
C LEU A 523 13.92 -16.28 -0.45
N HIS A 524 14.27 -15.29 -1.28
CA HIS A 524 14.06 -15.41 -2.73
C HIS A 524 15.05 -16.37 -3.40
N PHE A 525 16.18 -16.67 -2.77
CA PHE A 525 17.22 -17.53 -3.31
C PHE A 525 17.19 -18.93 -2.68
N GLN A 526 16.76 -19.05 -1.42
CA GLN A 526 16.56 -20.35 -0.76
C GLN A 526 15.52 -21.22 -1.48
N ASN A 527 14.44 -20.63 -1.99
CA ASN A 527 13.40 -21.37 -2.72
C ASN A 527 13.86 -21.97 -4.06
N PHE A 528 14.99 -21.51 -4.62
CA PHE A 528 15.55 -22.11 -5.85
C PHE A 528 16.35 -23.37 -5.57
N ALA A 529 16.96 -23.50 -4.38
CA ALA A 529 17.74 -24.67 -4.00
C ALA A 529 16.87 -25.93 -3.82
N GLU A 530 15.56 -25.76 -3.57
CA GLU A 530 14.61 -26.88 -3.45
C GLU A 530 14.13 -27.43 -4.81
N LEU A 531 14.45 -26.75 -5.93
CA LEU A 531 14.03 -27.14 -7.28
C LEU A 531 15.09 -27.93 -8.06
N GLU A 532 16.32 -28.05 -7.55
CA GLU A 532 17.38 -28.83 -8.18
C GLU A 532 17.35 -30.30 -7.74
N ASP A 533 16.43 -31.08 -8.33
CA ASP A 533 16.56 -32.54 -8.37
C ASP A 533 15.91 -33.15 -9.62
N ILE A 534 16.05 -32.47 -10.77
CA ILE A 534 15.80 -33.08 -12.08
C ILE A 534 17.15 -33.29 -12.76
N TRP A 535 17.88 -34.30 -12.29
CA TRP A 535 19.05 -34.83 -12.98
C TRP A 535 18.60 -35.37 -14.34
N VAL A 536 18.77 -34.57 -15.40
CA VAL A 536 18.84 -35.09 -16.75
C VAL A 536 20.32 -35.29 -17.04
N ASP A 537 20.73 -36.54 -17.10
CA ASP A 537 22.06 -36.99 -17.46
C ASP A 537 22.37 -36.58 -18.92
N ARG A 538 22.71 -35.31 -19.12
CA ARG A 538 23.29 -34.79 -20.36
C ARG A 538 24.76 -34.60 -20.09
N SER A 539 25.55 -35.57 -20.53
CA SER A 539 26.99 -35.41 -20.66
C SER A 539 27.26 -34.13 -21.47
N ASP A 540 27.94 -33.17 -20.84
CA ASP A 540 28.47 -32.02 -21.55
C ASP A 540 29.64 -32.49 -22.41
N ASN A 541 29.35 -32.76 -23.68
CA ASN A 541 30.36 -33.20 -24.65
C ASN A 541 31.29 -32.05 -25.10
N PHE A 542 31.16 -30.86 -24.50
CA PHE A 542 32.01 -29.70 -24.77
C PHE A 542 32.78 -29.20 -23.54
N ALA A 543 32.68 -29.89 -22.39
CA ALA A 543 33.47 -29.62 -21.20
C ALA A 543 34.87 -30.26 -21.25
#